data_AF-A0A131ZWT2-F1
#
_entry.id   AF-A0A131ZWT2-F1
#
_cell.length_a   1.000
_cell.length_b   1.000
_cell.length_c   1.000
_cell.angle_alpha   90.00
_cell.angle_beta   90.00
_cell.angle_gamma   90.00
#
_symmetry.space_group_name_H-M   'P 1'
#
loop_
_entity.id
_entity.type
_entity.pdbx_description
1 polymer ?
#
loop_
_entity_poly.entity_id
_entity_poly.type
_entity_poly.pdbx_seq_one_letter_code
_entity_poly.pdbx_strand_id
1 'polypeptide(L)'
;MEKEIKIHKENFVKGNQGSSSPLETFELIVMMQLSHIFFELSLLNLSRIRLNKLFRTVIDFIANYLPFILATTFLSDYVGILISLMSIAIIINAIIVYLNRTTAISFNDSRLSEIDRFGSDRIPYVSNLLSTLLIATTFSILAVDFSIFPRRFSKTEIKGWSLMDFGVGGFIAINGGLAPESRKNRNCFRENFFKTFRSSFLFFSLGMIRLLSIKLLNYQEIISEYGIHWNFFFTLCFVKQTFVIYLYETA
;
A
#
# COMPACT_ATOMS: atom_id res chain seq x y z
N MET A 1 -30.17 -20.32 -10.91
CA MET A 1 -29.76 -19.64 -9.66
C MET A 1 -28.24 -19.46 -9.54
N GLU A 2 -27.40 -20.47 -9.26
CA GLU A 2 -25.94 -20.26 -9.11
C GLU A 2 -25.25 -19.71 -10.37
N LYS A 3 -25.60 -20.24 -11.56
CA LYS A 3 -25.08 -19.73 -12.84
C LYS A 3 -25.52 -18.29 -13.14
N GLU A 4 -26.73 -17.91 -12.72
CA GLU A 4 -27.25 -16.55 -12.91
C GLU A 4 -26.60 -15.56 -11.96
N ILE A 5 -26.37 -15.94 -10.69
CA ILE A 5 -25.58 -15.13 -9.73
C ILE A 5 -24.15 -14.94 -10.26
N LYS A 6 -23.57 -16.00 -10.87
CA LYS A 6 -22.27 -15.96 -11.55
C LYS A 6 -22.26 -14.91 -12.66
N ILE A 7 -23.23 -14.97 -13.57
CA ILE A 7 -23.34 -14.07 -14.72
C ILE A 7 -23.62 -12.63 -14.26
N HIS A 8 -24.41 -12.45 -13.21
CA HIS A 8 -24.70 -11.13 -12.65
C HIS A 8 -23.46 -10.50 -12.02
N LYS A 9 -22.65 -11.27 -11.29
CA LYS A 9 -21.33 -10.83 -10.80
C LYS A 9 -20.35 -10.54 -11.94
N GLU A 10 -20.37 -11.33 -13.01
CA GLU A 10 -19.53 -11.10 -14.19
C GLU A 10 -19.90 -9.79 -14.89
N ASN A 11 -21.19 -9.55 -15.11
CA ASN A 11 -21.69 -8.33 -15.73
C ASN A 11 -21.48 -7.10 -14.82
N PHE A 12 -21.42 -7.31 -13.50
CA PHE A 12 -21.12 -6.26 -12.53
C PHE A 12 -19.65 -5.86 -12.50
N VAL A 13 -18.74 -6.77 -12.87
CA VAL A 13 -17.28 -6.52 -12.89
C VAL A 13 -16.80 -6.09 -14.29
N LYS A 14 -17.47 -6.54 -15.35
CA LYS A 14 -17.08 -6.29 -16.75
C LYS A 14 -17.32 -4.84 -17.20
N GLY A 15 -16.38 -4.31 -17.98
CA GLY A 15 -16.53 -3.03 -18.68
C GLY A 15 -16.11 -1.78 -17.89
N ASN A 16 -15.39 -1.93 -16.78
CA ASN A 16 -14.87 -0.79 -16.04
C ASN A 16 -13.74 -0.11 -16.82
N GLN A 17 -14.00 1.12 -17.29
CA GLN A 17 -13.05 1.94 -18.05
C GLN A 17 -12.00 2.65 -17.16
N GLY A 18 -12.08 2.45 -15.83
CA GLY A 18 -11.17 3.05 -14.85
C GLY A 18 -11.45 4.51 -14.54
N SER A 19 -10.51 5.14 -13.84
CA SER A 19 -10.51 6.59 -13.69
C SER A 19 -10.21 7.23 -15.05
N SER A 20 -10.81 8.39 -15.27
CA SER A 20 -10.65 9.16 -16.51
C SER A 20 -9.21 9.65 -16.68
N SER A 21 -8.47 9.82 -15.57
CA SER A 21 -7.08 10.28 -15.55
C SER A 21 -6.23 9.52 -14.50
N PRO A 22 -4.93 9.27 -14.77
CA PRO A 22 -3.98 8.74 -13.79
C PRO A 22 -3.80 9.65 -12.56
N LEU A 23 -4.06 10.95 -12.72
CA LEU A 23 -3.89 11.96 -11.68
C LEU A 23 -4.69 11.64 -10.42
N GLU A 24 -5.95 11.22 -10.58
CA GLU A 24 -6.85 10.92 -9.45
C GLU A 24 -6.32 9.76 -8.59
N THR A 25 -5.71 8.75 -9.22
CA THR A 25 -5.10 7.63 -8.49
C THR A 25 -3.87 8.07 -7.71
N PHE A 26 -3.05 8.95 -8.29
CA PHE A 26 -1.88 9.52 -7.64
C PHE A 26 -2.26 10.41 -6.46
N GLU A 27 -3.29 11.23 -6.63
CA GLU A 27 -3.87 12.08 -5.59
C GLU A 27 -4.30 11.27 -4.35
N LEU A 28 -4.97 10.14 -4.54
CA LEU A 28 -5.37 9.26 -3.42
C LEU A 28 -4.18 8.67 -2.66
N ILE A 29 -3.12 8.29 -3.37
CA ILE A 29 -1.89 7.76 -2.75
C ILE A 29 -1.17 8.87 -1.97
N VAL A 30 -1.06 10.06 -2.56
CA VAL A 30 -0.47 11.23 -1.91
C VAL A 30 -1.24 11.61 -0.65
N MET A 31 -2.57 11.60 -0.71
CA MET A 31 -3.44 11.89 0.43
C MET A 31 -3.17 10.97 1.63
N MET A 32 -2.92 9.67 1.41
CA MET A 32 -2.52 8.79 2.51
C MET A 32 -1.21 9.24 3.17
N GLN A 33 -0.22 9.66 2.40
CA GLN A 33 1.04 10.15 2.96
C GLN A 33 0.84 11.48 3.70
N LEU A 34 -0.01 12.36 3.17
CA LEU A 34 -0.38 13.61 3.85
C LEU A 34 -1.08 13.35 5.18
N SER A 35 -1.94 12.33 5.27
CA SER A 35 -2.59 11.96 6.55
C SER A 35 -1.58 11.56 7.62
N HIS A 36 -0.58 10.76 7.24
CA HIS A 36 0.50 10.35 8.12
C HIS A 36 1.36 11.53 8.59
N ILE A 37 1.72 12.44 7.68
CA ILE A 37 2.48 13.65 8.02
C ILE A 37 1.68 14.53 8.98
N PHE A 38 0.39 14.72 8.71
CA PHE A 38 -0.51 15.48 9.57
C PHE A 38 -0.58 14.88 10.97
N PHE A 39 -0.78 13.57 11.08
CA PHE A 39 -0.85 12.88 12.37
C PHE A 39 0.45 13.01 13.17
N GLU A 40 1.61 12.78 12.56
CA GLU A 40 2.91 12.92 13.23
C GLU A 40 3.16 14.35 13.73
N LEU A 41 2.83 15.37 12.95
CA LEU A 41 2.94 16.77 13.39
C LEU A 41 1.97 17.08 14.53
N SER A 42 0.74 16.58 14.45
CA SER A 42 -0.25 16.76 15.50
C SER A 42 0.19 16.08 16.81
N LEU A 43 0.86 14.93 16.72
CA LEU A 43 1.38 14.20 17.86
C LEU A 43 2.50 14.97 18.57
N LEU A 44 3.33 15.71 17.83
CA LEU A 44 4.33 16.61 18.45
C LEU A 44 3.65 17.69 19.29
N ASN A 45 2.53 18.25 18.81
CA ASN A 45 1.72 19.21 19.57
C ASN A 45 1.04 18.56 20.78
N LEU A 46 0.44 17.38 20.61
CA LEU A 46 -0.27 16.64 21.66
C LEU A 46 0.65 15.94 22.66
N SER A 47 1.97 15.87 22.42
CA SER A 47 2.93 15.24 23.35
C SER A 47 2.94 15.85 24.76
N ARG A 48 2.34 17.04 24.93
CA ARG A 48 2.07 17.70 26.22
C ARG A 48 0.91 17.08 27.00
N ILE A 49 0.02 16.35 26.34
CA ILE A 49 -1.18 15.73 26.92
C ILE A 49 -0.91 14.25 27.21
N ARG A 50 -1.06 13.83 28.47
CA ARG A 50 -1.00 12.40 28.83
C ARG A 50 -2.27 11.69 28.37
N LEU A 51 -2.20 11.01 27.24
CA LEU A 51 -3.25 10.11 26.76
C LEU A 51 -2.94 8.65 27.14
N ASN A 52 -3.99 7.87 27.37
CA ASN A 52 -3.88 6.41 27.51
C ASN A 52 -3.33 5.80 26.22
N LYS A 53 -2.45 4.78 26.33
CA LYS A 53 -1.81 4.13 25.16
C LYS A 53 -2.84 3.63 24.13
N LEU A 54 -3.89 2.95 24.60
CA LEU A 54 -4.98 2.46 23.74
C LEU A 54 -5.71 3.58 23.00
N PHE A 55 -5.99 4.68 23.70
CA PHE A 55 -6.71 5.81 23.11
C PHE A 55 -5.86 6.49 22.04
N ARG A 56 -4.55 6.63 22.29
CA ARG A 56 -3.60 7.15 21.31
C ARG A 56 -3.52 6.26 20.06
N THR A 57 -3.47 4.94 20.20
CA THR A 57 -3.44 4.02 19.05
C THR A 57 -4.73 4.03 18.24
N VAL A 58 -5.89 4.21 18.89
CA VAL A 58 -7.17 4.32 18.19
C VAL A 58 -7.26 5.63 17.41
N ILE A 59 -6.85 6.75 18.00
CA ILE A 59 -6.80 8.04 17.30
C ILE A 59 -5.84 7.97 16.11
N ASP A 60 -4.68 7.35 16.27
CA ASP A 60 -3.70 7.13 15.20
C ASP A 60 -4.33 6.42 13.99
N PHE A 61 -4.97 5.28 14.24
CA PHE A 61 -5.66 4.52 13.21
C PHE A 61 -6.76 5.34 12.52
N ILE A 62 -7.61 6.03 13.30
CA ILE A 62 -8.70 6.83 12.75
C ILE A 62 -8.14 8.00 11.93
N ALA A 63 -7.18 8.76 12.45
CA ALA A 63 -6.63 9.94 11.79
C ALA A 63 -5.91 9.60 10.47
N ASN A 64 -5.25 8.44 10.39
CA ASN A 64 -4.52 8.02 9.20
C ASN A 64 -5.41 7.36 8.14
N TYR A 65 -6.34 6.49 8.52
CA TYR A 65 -7.09 5.71 7.54
C TYR A 65 -8.47 6.29 7.21
N LEU A 66 -9.11 7.03 8.12
CA LEU A 66 -10.43 7.62 7.89
C LEU A 66 -10.46 8.60 6.69
N PRO A 67 -9.49 9.53 6.52
CA PRO A 67 -9.49 10.44 5.38
C PRO A 67 -9.45 9.68 4.05
N PHE A 68 -8.66 8.60 3.99
CA PHE A 68 -8.58 7.75 2.82
C PHE A 68 -9.88 7.00 2.53
N ILE A 69 -10.51 6.43 3.55
CA ILE A 69 -11.79 5.74 3.40
C ILE A 69 -12.85 6.72 2.90
N LEU A 70 -12.91 7.94 3.44
CA LEU A 70 -13.88 8.96 3.01
C LEU A 70 -13.67 9.38 1.56
N ALA A 71 -12.42 9.60 1.15
CA ALA A 71 -12.06 9.97 -0.22
C ALA A 71 -12.32 8.85 -1.24
N THR A 72 -12.30 7.59 -0.81
CA THR A 72 -12.58 6.44 -1.69
C THR A 72 -14.04 5.97 -1.64
N THR A 73 -14.89 6.65 -0.88
CA THR A 73 -16.31 6.30 -0.72
C THR A 73 -17.22 7.49 -1.02
N PHE A 74 -17.55 8.30 -0.02
CA PHE A 74 -18.54 9.38 -0.12
C PHE A 74 -18.00 10.63 -0.82
N LEU A 75 -16.72 10.94 -0.65
CA LEU A 75 -16.10 12.17 -1.14
C LEU A 75 -15.20 11.93 -2.36
N SER A 76 -15.48 10.86 -3.12
CA SER A 76 -14.68 10.54 -4.31
C SER A 76 -14.63 11.69 -5.31
N ASP A 77 -15.71 12.43 -5.47
CA ASP A 77 -15.77 13.54 -6.44
C ASP A 77 -15.02 14.80 -5.97
N TYR A 78 -14.62 14.84 -4.70
CA TYR A 78 -14.00 16.01 -4.06
C TYR A 78 -12.59 15.73 -3.51
N VAL A 79 -11.89 14.73 -4.06
CA VAL A 79 -10.53 14.34 -3.62
C VAL A 79 -9.56 15.53 -3.65
N GLY A 80 -9.58 16.35 -4.70
CA GLY A 80 -8.73 17.55 -4.79
C GLY A 80 -9.01 18.58 -3.68
N ILE A 81 -10.27 18.74 -3.28
CA ILE A 81 -10.64 19.63 -2.16
C ILE A 81 -10.13 19.05 -0.84
N LEU A 82 -10.26 17.73 -0.63
CA LEU A 82 -9.73 17.07 0.57
C LEU A 82 -8.22 17.24 0.70
N ILE A 83 -7.48 17.09 -0.40
CA ILE A 83 -6.02 17.29 -0.41
C ILE A 83 -5.66 18.74 -0.09
N SER A 84 -6.37 19.72 -0.66
CA SER A 84 -6.11 21.13 -0.35
C SER A 84 -6.39 21.44 1.12
N LEU A 85 -7.50 20.94 1.69
CA LEU A 85 -7.80 21.09 3.12
C LEU A 85 -6.74 20.43 4.01
N MET A 86 -6.30 19.21 3.67
CA MET A 86 -5.26 18.51 4.44
C MET A 86 -3.91 19.23 4.38
N SER A 87 -3.52 19.72 3.21
CA SER A 87 -2.26 20.48 3.06
C SER A 87 -2.29 21.79 3.86
N ILE A 88 -3.41 22.51 3.86
CA ILE A 88 -3.60 23.70 4.72
C ILE A 88 -3.51 23.30 6.20
N ALA A 89 -4.17 22.21 6.61
CA ALA A 89 -4.14 21.73 8.00
C ALA A 89 -2.73 21.31 8.46
N ILE A 90 -1.91 20.75 7.56
CA ILE A 90 -0.50 20.44 7.79
C ILE A 90 0.31 21.72 7.99
N ILE A 91 0.13 22.72 7.12
CA ILE A 91 0.83 24.02 7.22
C ILE A 91 0.50 24.71 8.54
N ILE A 92 -0.77 24.75 8.93
CA ILE A 92 -1.21 25.33 10.21
C ILE A 92 -0.55 24.57 11.38
N ASN A 93 -0.58 23.23 11.37
CA ASN A 93 0.06 22.44 12.42
C ASN A 93 1.58 22.67 12.47
N ALA A 94 2.24 22.78 11.32
CA ALA A 94 3.67 23.05 11.23
C ALA A 94 4.01 24.44 11.81
N ILE A 95 3.21 25.47 11.52
CA ILE A 95 3.36 26.80 12.11
C ILE A 95 3.18 26.75 13.63
N ILE A 96 2.16 26.05 14.13
CA ILE A 96 1.93 25.88 15.57
C ILE A 96 3.11 25.17 16.24
N VAL A 97 3.62 24.09 15.63
CA VAL A 97 4.82 23.40 16.14
C VAL A 97 6.02 24.34 16.17
N TYR A 98 6.23 25.14 15.11
CA TYR A 98 7.32 26.09 15.01
C TYR A 98 7.25 27.18 16.10
N LEU A 99 6.07 27.79 16.28
CA LEU A 99 5.82 28.79 17.33
C LEU A 99 5.93 28.19 18.74
N ASN A 100 5.52 26.95 18.93
CA ASN A 100 5.63 26.28 20.23
C ASN A 100 7.06 25.82 20.53
N ARG A 101 7.87 25.50 19.52
CA ARG A 101 9.27 25.07 19.70
C ARG A 101 10.15 26.19 20.27
N THR A 102 9.84 27.47 20.06
CA THR A 102 10.59 28.57 20.70
C THR A 102 10.41 28.63 22.21
N THR A 103 9.45 27.89 22.79
CA THR A 103 9.19 27.84 24.25
C THR A 103 9.64 26.55 24.94
N ALA A 104 10.04 25.51 24.19
CA ALA A 104 10.29 24.19 24.75
C ALA A 104 11.30 23.39 23.93
N ILE A 105 12.56 23.83 23.89
CA ILE A 105 13.67 22.98 23.43
C ILE A 105 14.27 22.28 24.65
N SER A 106 13.63 21.18 25.04
CA SER A 106 14.32 20.03 25.63
C SER A 106 13.86 18.82 24.83
N PHE A 107 14.34 18.74 23.59
CA PHE A 107 14.20 17.54 22.77
C PHE A 107 15.05 16.47 23.45
N ASN A 108 14.42 15.66 24.30
CA ASN A 108 15.08 14.57 24.98
C ASN A 108 15.59 13.59 23.90
N ASP A 109 16.90 13.37 23.87
CA ASP A 109 17.64 12.40 23.05
C ASP A 109 17.08 10.95 23.11
N SER A 110 16.11 10.72 23.99
CA SER A 110 15.45 9.43 24.20
C SER A 110 14.66 8.91 22.99
N ARG A 111 14.19 9.78 22.06
CA ARG A 111 13.49 9.32 20.85
C ARG A 111 14.43 8.98 19.70
N LEU A 112 15.54 9.69 19.55
CA LEU A 112 16.61 9.34 18.61
C LEU A 112 17.22 7.99 18.97
N SER A 113 17.47 7.76 20.27
CA SER A 113 17.95 6.46 20.76
C SER A 113 16.93 5.32 20.68
N GLU A 114 15.62 5.57 20.62
CA GLU A 114 14.63 4.52 20.33
C GLU A 114 14.59 4.14 18.85
N ILE A 115 14.78 5.10 17.93
CA ILE A 115 14.89 4.85 16.50
C ILE A 115 16.15 4.01 16.21
N ASP A 116 17.27 4.29 16.89
CA ASP A 116 18.51 3.51 16.77
C ASP A 116 18.41 2.08 17.35
N ARG A 117 17.48 1.83 18.29
CA ARG A 117 17.24 0.48 18.85
C ARG A 117 16.44 -0.43 17.92
N PHE A 118 15.65 0.14 17.00
CA PHE A 118 14.98 -0.61 15.94
C PHE A 118 15.91 -0.81 14.75
N GLY A 119 17.02 -1.53 14.96
CA GLY A 119 17.87 -2.11 13.92
C GLY A 119 18.11 -1.24 12.68
N SER A 120 19.28 -0.59 12.66
CA SER A 120 19.94 0.24 11.62
C SER A 120 19.72 -0.11 10.12
N ASP A 121 19.01 -1.18 9.79
CA ASP A 121 18.75 -1.63 8.42
C ASP A 121 17.37 -1.24 7.87
N ARG A 122 16.38 -0.82 8.66
CA ARG A 122 15.05 -0.48 8.10
C ARG A 122 14.83 1.01 8.04
N ILE A 123 14.64 1.54 6.83
CA ILE A 123 14.25 2.94 6.63
C ILE A 123 12.78 3.06 7.11
N PRO A 124 12.50 3.74 8.23
CA PRO A 124 11.19 3.70 8.89
C PRO A 124 10.10 4.27 7.99
N TYR A 125 10.40 5.35 7.25
CA TYR A 125 9.47 5.97 6.30
C TYR A 125 9.04 5.04 5.17
N VAL A 126 9.97 4.26 4.60
CA VAL A 126 9.65 3.32 3.51
C VAL A 126 8.82 2.15 4.04
N SER A 127 9.07 1.73 5.29
CA SER A 127 8.26 0.71 5.96
C SER A 127 6.83 1.21 6.22
N ASN A 128 6.67 2.46 6.65
CA ASN A 128 5.35 3.08 6.83
C ASN A 128 4.62 3.22 5.50
N LEU A 129 5.31 3.64 4.44
CA LEU A 129 4.75 3.74 3.09
C LEU A 129 4.30 2.37 2.54
N LEU A 130 5.03 1.29 2.84
CA LEU A 130 4.59 -0.07 2.52
C LEU A 130 3.34 -0.45 3.31
N SER A 131 3.29 -0.13 4.60
CA SER A 131 2.15 -0.45 5.46
C SER A 131 0.86 0.25 5.00
N THR A 132 0.95 1.53 4.62
CA THR A 132 -0.20 2.30 4.13
C THR A 132 -0.69 1.74 2.80
N LEU A 133 0.23 1.37 1.89
CA LEU A 133 -0.11 0.71 0.63
C LEU A 133 -0.82 -0.64 0.86
N LEU A 134 -0.33 -1.48 1.77
CA LEU A 134 -0.96 -2.78 2.08
C LEU A 134 -2.36 -2.63 2.67
N ILE A 135 -2.58 -1.61 3.50
CA ILE A 135 -3.90 -1.34 4.07
C ILE A 135 -4.85 -0.76 3.01
N ALA A 136 -4.36 0.17 2.17
CA ALA A 136 -5.11 0.74 1.06
C ALA A 136 -5.62 -0.34 0.10
N THR A 137 -4.74 -1.28 -0.25
CA THR A 137 -5.04 -2.40 -1.16
C THR A 137 -6.02 -3.37 -0.53
N THR A 138 -5.81 -3.75 0.72
CA THR A 138 -6.74 -4.63 1.44
C THR A 138 -8.13 -4.00 1.55
N PHE A 139 -8.19 -2.71 1.89
CA PHE A 139 -9.43 -1.95 1.91
C PHE A 139 -10.08 -1.92 0.53
N SER A 140 -9.33 -1.63 -0.53
CA SER A 140 -9.85 -1.55 -1.90
C SER A 140 -10.41 -2.90 -2.38
N ILE A 141 -9.73 -4.00 -2.04
CA ILE A 141 -10.20 -5.37 -2.35
C ILE A 141 -11.52 -5.66 -1.64
N LEU A 142 -11.66 -5.24 -0.38
CA LEU A 142 -12.90 -5.43 0.38
C LEU A 142 -14.01 -4.49 -0.11
N ALA A 143 -13.66 -3.23 -0.39
CA ALA A 143 -14.59 -2.17 -0.74
C ALA A 143 -15.24 -2.39 -2.11
N VAL A 144 -14.56 -3.07 -3.04
CA VAL A 144 -15.06 -3.32 -4.41
C VAL A 144 -16.36 -4.14 -4.45
N ASP A 145 -16.65 -4.92 -3.40
CA ASP A 145 -17.88 -5.69 -3.28
C ASP A 145 -19.08 -4.83 -2.84
N PHE A 146 -18.84 -3.60 -2.39
CA PHE A 146 -19.88 -2.67 -1.94
C PHE A 146 -20.22 -1.64 -3.03
N SER A 147 -21.47 -1.16 -3.04
CA SER A 147 -21.94 -0.10 -3.96
C SER A 147 -21.41 1.29 -3.61
N ILE A 148 -20.96 1.48 -2.37
CA ILE A 148 -20.43 2.74 -1.85
C ILE A 148 -19.05 3.06 -2.47
N PHE A 149 -18.33 2.05 -2.96
CA PHE A 149 -17.03 2.23 -3.60
C PHE A 149 -17.21 2.57 -5.09
N PRO A 150 -16.71 3.73 -5.56
CA PRO A 150 -16.81 4.13 -6.96
C PRO A 150 -16.09 3.16 -7.88
N ARG A 151 -16.76 2.72 -8.94
CA ARG A 151 -16.19 1.76 -9.91
C ARG A 151 -14.97 2.29 -10.67
N ARG A 152 -14.80 3.62 -10.73
CA ARG A 152 -13.60 4.23 -11.33
C ARG A 152 -12.29 3.87 -10.63
N PHE A 153 -12.32 3.50 -9.34
CA PHE A 153 -11.15 3.05 -8.59
C PHE A 153 -10.95 1.53 -8.61
N SER A 154 -11.92 0.80 -9.15
CA SER A 154 -11.82 -0.65 -9.30
C SER A 154 -10.88 -1.03 -10.44
N LYS A 155 -10.46 -2.30 -10.42
CA LYS A 155 -9.58 -2.88 -11.43
C LYS A 155 -10.08 -2.60 -12.85
N THR A 156 -9.14 -2.22 -13.73
CA THR A 156 -9.44 -1.85 -15.11
C THR A 156 -9.01 -2.93 -16.08
N GLU A 157 -9.77 -3.12 -17.16
CA GLU A 157 -9.45 -4.16 -18.15
C GLU A 157 -8.40 -3.71 -19.19
N ILE A 158 -8.32 -2.40 -19.49
CA ILE A 158 -7.56 -1.89 -20.66
C ILE A 158 -6.47 -0.89 -20.26
N LYS A 159 -6.76 0.02 -19.31
CA LYS A 159 -5.90 1.18 -19.05
C LYS A 159 -4.84 0.95 -17.98
N GLY A 160 -5.10 0.10 -16.98
CA GLY A 160 -4.17 -0.20 -15.88
C GLY A 160 -3.97 0.95 -14.87
N TRP A 161 -4.74 2.04 -14.99
CA TRP A 161 -4.67 3.20 -14.09
C TRP A 161 -5.84 3.17 -13.12
N SER A 162 -5.71 2.40 -12.05
CA SER A 162 -6.67 2.39 -10.94
C SER A 162 -5.96 2.23 -9.60
N LEU A 163 -6.65 2.59 -8.52
CA LEU A 163 -6.16 2.39 -7.16
C LEU A 163 -5.89 0.90 -6.87
N MET A 164 -6.72 0.02 -7.41
CA MET A 164 -6.58 -1.43 -7.27
C MET A 164 -5.39 -1.98 -8.06
N ASP A 165 -5.12 -1.43 -9.25
CA ASP A 165 -3.98 -1.82 -10.10
C ASP A 165 -2.64 -1.31 -9.54
N PHE A 166 -2.63 -0.14 -8.91
CA PHE A 166 -1.42 0.44 -8.31
C PHE A 166 -0.84 -0.41 -7.18
N GLY A 167 -1.70 -1.08 -6.41
CA GLY A 167 -1.31 -1.83 -5.21
C GLY A 167 -0.18 -2.81 -5.44
N VAL A 168 -0.35 -3.69 -6.41
CA VAL A 168 0.63 -4.71 -6.78
C VAL A 168 1.95 -4.09 -7.24
N GLY A 169 1.88 -3.11 -8.14
CA GLY A 169 3.06 -2.44 -8.70
C GLY A 169 3.86 -1.71 -7.62
N GLY A 170 3.17 -0.95 -6.76
CA GLY A 170 3.78 -0.26 -5.63
C GLY A 170 4.38 -1.24 -4.62
N PHE A 171 3.70 -2.34 -4.31
CA PHE A 171 4.25 -3.38 -3.44
C PHE A 171 5.57 -3.94 -3.98
N ILE A 172 5.64 -4.27 -5.27
CA ILE A 172 6.87 -4.79 -5.91
C ILE A 172 7.97 -3.73 -5.87
N ALA A 173 7.67 -2.47 -6.22
CA ALA A 173 8.64 -1.39 -6.25
C ALA A 173 9.24 -1.10 -4.87
N ILE A 174 8.39 -0.99 -3.84
CA ILE A 174 8.83 -0.70 -2.47
C ILE A 174 9.62 -1.88 -1.89
N ASN A 175 9.14 -3.12 -2.07
CA ASN A 175 9.86 -4.30 -1.59
C ASN A 175 11.18 -4.53 -2.33
N GLY A 176 11.24 -4.22 -3.64
CA GLY A 176 12.49 -4.24 -4.40
C GLY A 176 13.50 -3.22 -3.87
N GLY A 177 13.05 -2.01 -3.52
CA GLY A 177 13.89 -1.01 -2.86
C GLY A 177 14.35 -1.40 -1.45
N LEU A 178 13.49 -2.07 -0.68
CA LEU A 178 13.80 -2.57 0.67
C LEU A 178 14.61 -3.87 0.69
N ALA A 179 14.74 -4.55 -0.45
CA ALA A 179 15.41 -5.84 -0.55
C ALA A 179 16.86 -5.73 -0.04
N PRO A 180 17.32 -6.59 0.87
CA PRO A 180 18.71 -6.55 1.32
C PRO A 180 19.70 -6.75 0.16
N GLU A 181 19.28 -7.44 -0.91
CA GLU A 181 20.05 -7.65 -2.13
C GLU A 181 20.30 -6.35 -2.92
N SER A 182 19.47 -5.30 -2.73
CA SER A 182 19.69 -3.98 -3.34
C SER A 182 20.79 -3.17 -2.65
N ARG A 183 21.23 -3.61 -1.46
CA ARG A 183 22.24 -2.92 -0.65
C ARG A 183 23.61 -3.54 -0.89
N LYS A 184 24.65 -2.69 -0.94
CA LYS A 184 26.04 -3.00 -1.34
C LYS A 184 26.75 -4.15 -0.60
N ASN A 185 26.13 -4.83 0.37
CA ASN A 185 26.72 -6.00 1.04
C ASN A 185 26.52 -7.26 0.19
N ARG A 186 27.38 -7.39 -0.81
CA ARG A 186 27.39 -8.51 -1.76
C ARG A 186 27.96 -9.77 -1.09
N ASN A 187 27.09 -10.55 -0.44
CA ASN A 187 27.40 -11.95 -0.13
C ASN A 187 27.56 -12.77 -1.43
N CYS A 188 28.12 -13.98 -1.32
CA CYS A 188 28.25 -14.92 -2.43
C CYS A 188 26.93 -15.07 -3.21
N PHE A 189 26.97 -14.93 -4.54
CA PHE A 189 25.82 -15.06 -5.44
C PHE A 189 24.96 -16.28 -5.12
N ARG A 190 25.62 -17.42 -4.90
CA ARG A 190 24.95 -18.70 -4.64
C ARG A 190 24.12 -18.67 -3.36
N GLU A 191 24.62 -18.09 -2.28
CA GLU A 191 23.89 -18.03 -1.01
C GLU A 191 22.66 -17.12 -1.10
N ASN A 192 22.81 -15.94 -1.70
CA ASN A 192 21.71 -15.01 -1.89
C ASN A 192 20.66 -15.56 -2.88
N PHE A 193 21.10 -16.27 -3.91
CA PHE A 193 20.20 -16.95 -4.85
C PHE A 193 19.40 -18.07 -4.16
N PHE A 194 20.04 -18.94 -3.36
CA PHE A 194 19.33 -19.98 -2.62
C PHE A 194 18.36 -19.42 -1.57
N LYS A 195 18.73 -18.35 -0.85
CA LYS A 195 17.85 -17.65 0.08
C LYS A 195 16.63 -17.05 -0.65
N THR A 196 16.86 -16.37 -1.77
CA THR A 196 15.80 -15.81 -2.61
C THR A 196 14.89 -16.90 -3.14
N PHE A 197 15.45 -17.98 -3.68
CA PHE A 197 14.71 -19.13 -4.22
C PHE A 197 13.80 -19.76 -3.15
N ARG A 198 14.32 -19.98 -1.93
CA ARG A 198 13.54 -20.47 -0.79
C ARG A 198 12.38 -19.52 -0.44
N SER A 199 12.61 -18.21 -0.48
CA SER A 199 11.55 -17.23 -0.22
C SER A 199 10.52 -17.19 -1.36
N SER A 200 10.95 -17.26 -2.62
CA SER A 200 10.08 -17.29 -3.80
C SER A 200 9.21 -18.54 -3.86
N PHE A 201 9.67 -19.65 -3.27
CA PHE A 201 8.89 -20.88 -3.16
C PHE A 201 7.55 -20.68 -2.43
N LEU A 202 7.45 -19.73 -1.49
CA LEU A 202 6.19 -19.39 -0.85
C LEU A 202 5.19 -18.79 -1.85
N PHE A 203 5.64 -17.88 -2.71
CA PHE A 203 4.79 -17.31 -3.78
C PHE A 203 4.37 -18.37 -4.77
N PHE A 204 5.27 -19.28 -5.16
CA PHE A 204 4.93 -20.40 -6.02
C PHE A 204 3.85 -21.31 -5.39
N SER A 205 4.00 -21.63 -4.11
CA SER A 205 3.03 -22.44 -3.35
C SER A 205 1.66 -21.75 -3.27
N LEU A 206 1.62 -20.45 -2.98
CA LEU A 206 0.41 -19.62 -3.00
C LEU A 206 -0.26 -19.63 -4.38
N GLY A 207 0.53 -19.55 -5.45
CA GLY A 207 0.06 -19.66 -6.84
C GLY A 207 -0.60 -21.01 -7.12
N MET A 208 0.00 -22.11 -6.67
CA MET A 208 -0.59 -23.45 -6.81
C MET A 208 -1.89 -23.60 -6.01
N ILE A 209 -1.91 -23.12 -4.76
CA ILE A 209 -3.12 -23.13 -3.93
C ILE A 209 -4.25 -22.35 -4.60
N ARG A 210 -3.96 -21.17 -5.15
CA ARG A 210 -4.94 -20.36 -5.88
C ARG A 210 -5.49 -21.13 -7.09
N LEU A 211 -4.62 -21.71 -7.91
CA LEU A 211 -5.02 -22.46 -9.10
C LEU A 211 -5.92 -23.64 -8.72
N LEU A 212 -5.50 -24.46 -7.75
CA LEU A 212 -6.28 -25.60 -7.27
C LEU A 212 -7.61 -25.15 -6.69
N SER A 213 -7.63 -24.09 -5.87
CA SER A 213 -8.87 -23.57 -5.26
C SER A 213 -9.87 -23.12 -6.33
N ILE A 214 -9.41 -22.43 -7.38
CA ILE A 214 -10.29 -21.95 -8.45
C ILE A 214 -10.85 -23.13 -9.27
N LYS A 215 -10.01 -24.11 -9.61
CA LYS A 215 -10.45 -25.32 -10.34
C LYS A 215 -11.40 -26.17 -9.51
N LEU A 216 -11.16 -26.34 -8.21
CA LEU A 216 -12.02 -27.11 -7.32
C LEU A 216 -13.36 -26.43 -7.08
N LEU A 217 -13.38 -25.10 -6.90
CA LEU A 217 -14.59 -24.32 -6.63
C LEU A 217 -15.34 -23.89 -7.90
N ASN A 218 -14.85 -24.26 -9.10
CA ASN A 218 -15.36 -23.82 -10.39
C ASN A 218 -15.62 -22.29 -10.45
N TYR A 219 -14.73 -21.52 -9.82
CA TYR A 219 -14.83 -20.07 -9.75
C TYR A 219 -14.50 -19.42 -11.10
N GLN A 220 -14.93 -18.18 -11.34
CA GLN A 220 -14.66 -17.48 -12.60
C GLN A 220 -13.18 -17.13 -12.71
N GLU A 221 -12.54 -17.61 -13.78
CA GLU A 221 -11.20 -17.19 -14.19
C GLU A 221 -11.35 -16.09 -15.25
N ILE A 222 -10.83 -14.90 -14.96
CA ILE A 222 -10.72 -13.82 -15.95
C ILE A 222 -9.50 -14.15 -16.83
N ILE A 223 -9.72 -14.89 -17.90
CA ILE A 223 -8.66 -15.40 -18.80
C ILE A 223 -7.85 -14.25 -19.43
N SER A 224 -8.47 -13.08 -19.62
CA SER A 224 -7.83 -11.91 -20.24
C SER A 224 -6.68 -11.30 -19.43
N GLU A 225 -6.57 -11.60 -18.13
CA GLU A 225 -5.51 -10.99 -17.30
C GLU A 225 -4.18 -11.73 -17.34
N TYR A 226 -4.22 -13.04 -17.07
CA TYR A 226 -3.00 -13.87 -16.95
C TYR A 226 -3.06 -15.14 -17.81
N GLY A 227 -4.22 -15.48 -18.38
CA GLY A 227 -4.46 -16.77 -19.03
C GLY A 227 -5.00 -17.83 -18.07
N ILE A 228 -5.13 -19.06 -18.56
CA ILE A 228 -5.90 -20.13 -17.90
C ILE A 228 -5.20 -20.72 -16.67
N HIS A 229 -3.87 -20.83 -16.71
CA HIS A 229 -3.09 -21.50 -15.66
C HIS A 229 -2.13 -20.57 -14.93
N TRP A 230 -1.93 -19.35 -15.45
CA TRP A 230 -1.00 -18.40 -14.87
C TRP A 230 -1.72 -17.47 -13.90
N ASN A 231 -1.00 -16.99 -12.90
CA ASN A 231 -1.54 -16.05 -11.93
C ASN A 231 -0.48 -15.08 -11.44
N PHE A 232 -0.96 -14.08 -10.71
CA PHE A 232 -0.13 -13.04 -10.11
C PHE A 232 0.96 -13.56 -9.15
N PHE A 233 0.74 -14.65 -8.43
CA PHE A 233 1.76 -15.18 -7.53
C PHE A 233 2.92 -15.81 -8.30
N PHE A 234 2.64 -16.45 -9.45
CA PHE A 234 3.68 -16.91 -10.35
C PHE A 234 4.47 -15.74 -10.93
N THR A 235 3.82 -14.66 -11.39
CA THR A 235 4.57 -13.47 -11.85
C THR A 235 5.50 -12.92 -10.77
N LEU A 236 5.04 -12.78 -9.53
CA LEU A 236 5.88 -12.34 -8.41
C LEU A 236 7.09 -13.27 -8.17
N CYS A 237 6.89 -14.58 -8.26
CA CYS A 237 7.97 -15.55 -8.11
C CYS A 237 9.06 -15.34 -9.18
N PHE A 238 8.65 -15.19 -10.45
CA PHE A 238 9.58 -14.96 -11.55
C PHE A 238 10.26 -13.60 -11.46
N VAL A 239 9.53 -12.53 -11.19
CA VAL A 239 10.09 -11.17 -11.03
C VAL A 239 11.15 -11.13 -9.93
N LYS A 240 10.89 -11.79 -8.80
CA LYS A 240 11.86 -11.84 -7.69
C LYS A 240 13.14 -12.59 -8.08
N GLN A 241 13.03 -13.67 -8.86
CA GLN A 241 14.19 -14.42 -9.35
C GLN A 241 14.99 -13.62 -10.38
N THR A 242 14.31 -13.02 -11.37
CA THR A 242 14.98 -12.23 -12.42
C THR A 242 15.65 -10.97 -11.87
N PHE A 243 15.04 -10.32 -10.87
CA PHE A 243 15.63 -9.16 -10.20
C PHE A 243 16.98 -9.48 -9.57
N VAL A 244 17.09 -10.63 -8.89
CA VAL A 244 18.38 -11.06 -8.30
C VAL A 244 19.40 -11.38 -9.39
N ILE A 245 19.01 -12.06 -10.47
CA ILE A 245 19.92 -12.36 -11.58
C ILE A 245 20.47 -11.05 -12.20
N TYR A 246 19.58 -10.09 -12.48
CA TYR A 246 19.94 -8.80 -13.07
C TYR A 246 20.87 -7.97 -12.17
N LEU A 247 20.63 -7.97 -10.86
CA LEU A 247 21.50 -7.27 -9.90
C LEU A 247 22.94 -7.80 -9.89
N TYR A 248 23.14 -9.09 -10.18
CA TYR A 248 24.47 -9.70 -10.24
C TYR A 248 25.13 -9.62 -11.63
N GLU A 249 24.35 -9.51 -12.71
CA GLU A 249 24.88 -9.29 -14.06
C GLU A 249 25.38 -7.85 -14.27
N THR A 250 24.73 -6.88 -13.63
CA THR A 250 25.10 -5.45 -13.70
C THR A 250 26.16 -5.03 -12.68
N ALA A 251 26.70 -5.98 -11.92
CA ALA A 251 27.53 -5.78 -10.74
C ALA A 251 29.02 -5.96 -10.98
#